data_AF-A0A7C9D1W9-F1
#
_entry.id   AF-A0A7C9D1W9-F1
#
_cell.length_a   1.000
_cell.length_b   1.000
_cell.length_c   1.000
_cell.angle_alpha   90.00
_cell.angle_beta   90.00
_cell.angle_gamma   90.00
#
_symmetry.space_group_name_H-M   'P 1'
#
loop_
_entity.id
_entity.type
_entity.pdbx_description
1 polymer ?
#
loop_
_entity_poly.entity_id
_entity_poly.type
_entity_poly.pdbx_seq_one_letter_code
_entity_poly.pdbx_strand_id
1 'polypeptide(L)'
;IVRFSTVIHERGSPETLRDPRGFAVKFYTREGNFDLVGNNFPVFFIRDGMKFPDMVHALKPNPKSHIQENWRVLDFFSHHPESLHMFAFVFDDVGIPADYRHMDGSGVNTYTFINKAGKVHYVKFHWKPTCGVKSLLEDEAIKVGGANHSHATQDLYDSIAAGNYPEW
;
A
#
# COMPACT_ATOMS: atom_id res chain seq x y z
N ILE A 1 14.21 0.26 9.47
CA ILE A 1 12.96 1.02 9.78
C ILE A 1 11.92 0.62 8.76
N VAL A 2 10.67 0.46 9.19
CA VAL A 2 9.54 0.22 8.29
C VAL A 2 8.50 1.31 8.53
N ARG A 3 7.90 1.84 7.45
CA ARG A 3 6.75 2.74 7.52
C ARG A 3 5.62 2.19 6.66
N PHE A 4 4.46 2.06 7.26
CA PHE A 4 3.21 1.75 6.58
C PHE A 4 2.36 3.02 6.38
N SER A 5 1.48 3.01 5.39
CA SER A 5 0.52 4.10 5.18
C SER A 5 -0.62 3.72 4.23
N THR A 6 -1.67 4.53 4.21
CA THR A 6 -2.58 4.67 3.05
C THR A 6 -1.94 5.58 1.98
N VAL A 7 -2.66 5.91 0.91
CA VAL A 7 -2.16 6.66 -0.26
C VAL A 7 -2.95 7.95 -0.51
N ILE A 8 -4.27 7.89 -0.58
CA ILE A 8 -5.08 8.93 -1.22
C ILE A 8 -5.31 10.13 -0.30
N HIS A 9 -5.72 9.89 0.94
CA HIS A 9 -6.25 10.93 1.82
C HIS A 9 -5.18 11.58 2.69
N GLU A 10 -5.54 12.72 3.28
CA GLU A 10 -4.69 13.54 4.11
C GLU A 10 -4.40 12.91 5.48
N ARG A 11 -3.46 13.50 6.21
CA ARG A 11 -3.20 13.15 7.61
C ARG A 11 -4.49 13.30 8.42
N GLY A 12 -4.87 12.24 9.15
CA GLY A 12 -6.10 12.19 9.93
C GLY A 12 -7.24 11.43 9.24
N SER A 13 -7.05 10.97 7.99
CA SER A 13 -8.00 10.07 7.34
C SER A 13 -8.09 8.71 8.02
N PRO A 14 -9.26 8.06 8.07
CA PRO A 14 -9.38 6.69 8.57
C PRO A 14 -8.49 5.69 7.84
N GLU A 15 -7.76 4.87 8.60
CA GLU A 15 -6.89 3.83 8.06
C GLU A 15 -7.67 2.62 7.49
N THR A 16 -9.00 2.60 7.63
CA THR A 16 -9.89 1.57 7.05
C THR A 16 -10.35 1.90 5.63
N LEU A 17 -9.98 3.05 5.07
CA LEU A 17 -10.35 3.40 3.70
C LEU A 17 -9.74 2.40 2.70
N ARG A 18 -10.51 2.01 1.68
CA ARG A 18 -10.05 1.15 0.59
C ARG A 18 -8.97 1.86 -0.20
N ASP A 19 -7.76 1.29 -0.16
CA ASP A 19 -6.57 1.93 -0.70
C ASP A 19 -5.43 0.90 -0.78
N PRO A 20 -4.46 1.01 -1.71
CA PRO A 20 -3.19 0.32 -1.52
C PRO A 20 -2.55 0.78 -0.20
N ARG A 21 -1.76 -0.11 0.41
CA ARG A 21 -0.97 0.25 1.58
C ARG A 21 0.49 0.40 1.20
N GLY A 22 1.11 1.50 1.60
CA GLY A 22 2.55 1.68 1.49
C GLY A 22 3.27 0.71 2.43
N PHE A 23 4.36 0.12 1.96
CA PHE A 23 5.24 -0.77 2.72
C PHE A 23 6.70 -0.39 2.41
N ALA A 24 7.18 0.65 3.08
CA ALA A 24 8.52 1.19 2.84
C ALA A 24 9.52 0.67 3.89
N VAL A 25 10.56 -0.04 3.44
CA VAL A 25 11.61 -0.59 4.30
C VAL A 25 12.94 0.11 4.03
N LYS A 26 13.55 0.63 5.08
CA LYS A 26 14.91 1.18 5.08
C LYS A 26 15.85 0.22 5.81
N PHE A 27 16.84 -0.27 5.08
CA PHE A 27 17.95 -1.07 5.59
C PHE A 27 19.17 -0.18 5.81
N TYR A 28 19.72 -0.22 7.02
CA TYR A 28 20.98 0.44 7.35
C TYR A 28 22.12 -0.55 7.11
N THR A 29 22.72 -0.49 5.93
CA THR A 29 23.80 -1.41 5.54
C THR A 29 25.17 -0.77 5.78
N ARG A 30 26.22 -1.59 5.75
CA ARG A 30 27.61 -1.09 5.82
C ARG A 30 28.02 -0.26 4.60
N GLU A 31 27.29 -0.37 3.50
CA GLU A 31 27.53 0.32 2.23
C GLU A 31 26.57 1.50 2.01
N GLY A 32 25.81 1.88 3.04
CA GLY A 32 24.84 2.96 2.99
C GLY A 32 23.40 2.50 3.19
N ASN A 33 22.46 3.44 3.05
CA ASN A 33 21.04 3.14 3.20
C ASN A 33 20.51 2.48 1.93
N PHE A 34 19.83 1.34 2.09
CA PHE A 34 19.06 0.73 1.02
C PHE A 34 17.57 0.87 1.33
N ASP A 35 16.84 1.54 0.44
CA ASP A 35 15.41 1.78 0.58
C ASP A 35 14.64 0.93 -0.41
N LEU A 36 13.86 -0.03 0.10
CA LEU A 36 12.89 -0.78 -0.67
C LEU A 36 11.50 -0.17 -0.42
N VAL A 37 11.10 0.74 -1.31
CA VAL A 37 9.85 1.49 -1.21
C VAL A 37 8.77 0.75 -1.98
N GLY A 38 8.01 -0.09 -1.27
CA GLY A 38 6.98 -0.95 -1.84
C GLY A 38 5.56 -0.60 -1.43
N ASN A 39 4.63 -1.45 -1.84
CA ASN A 39 3.22 -1.46 -1.44
C ASN A 39 2.83 -2.87 -0.95
N ASN A 40 1.60 -3.05 -0.47
CA ASN A 40 1.05 -4.37 -0.18
C ASN A 40 0.76 -5.20 -1.44
N PHE A 41 0.44 -4.55 -2.57
CA PHE A 41 0.14 -5.23 -3.83
C PHE A 41 1.37 -5.40 -4.73
N PRO A 42 1.43 -6.44 -5.58
CA PRO A 42 2.58 -6.70 -6.45
C PRO A 42 2.60 -5.91 -7.75
N VAL A 43 1.54 -5.15 -8.04
CA VAL A 43 1.35 -4.36 -9.26
C VAL A 43 0.90 -2.93 -8.91
N PHE A 44 0.78 -2.10 -9.93
CA PHE A 44 0.32 -0.71 -9.79
C PHE A 44 -0.62 -0.34 -10.92
N PHE A 45 -1.33 0.78 -10.78
CA PHE A 45 -2.37 1.19 -11.73
C PHE A 45 -1.83 1.61 -13.10
N ILE A 46 -0.59 2.11 -13.15
CA ILE A 46 0.02 2.68 -14.35
C ILE A 46 1.38 2.02 -14.61
N ARG A 47 1.81 2.07 -15.87
CA ARG A 47 3.11 1.56 -16.33
C ARG A 47 4.05 2.65 -16.86
N ASP A 48 3.63 3.91 -16.80
CA ASP A 48 4.38 5.08 -17.20
C ASP A 48 4.34 6.14 -16.09
N GLY A 49 5.52 6.56 -15.61
CA GLY A 49 5.64 7.56 -14.55
C GLY A 49 5.05 8.92 -14.90
N MET A 50 4.94 9.27 -16.18
CA MET A 50 4.31 10.52 -16.62
C MET A 50 2.84 10.63 -16.20
N LYS A 51 2.14 9.50 -16.04
CA LYS A 51 0.73 9.45 -15.65
C LYS A 51 0.50 9.57 -14.15
N PHE A 52 1.57 9.51 -13.34
CA PHE A 52 1.45 9.46 -11.89
C PHE A 52 0.76 10.69 -11.29
N PRO A 53 1.08 11.95 -11.69
CA PRO A 53 0.38 13.12 -11.17
C PRO A 53 -1.12 13.11 -11.49
N ASP A 54 -1.48 12.79 -12.75
CA ASP A 54 -2.87 12.74 -13.19
C ASP A 54 -3.67 11.67 -12.43
N MET A 55 -3.07 10.48 -12.27
CA MET A 55 -3.65 9.39 -11.49
C MET A 55 -3.90 9.81 -10.03
N VAL A 56 -2.91 10.42 -9.37
CA VAL A 56 -3.05 10.89 -7.98
C VAL A 56 -4.12 11.98 -7.86
N HIS A 57 -4.19 12.91 -8.83
CA HIS A 57 -5.24 13.94 -8.85
C HIS A 57 -6.64 13.35 -9.04
N ALA A 58 -6.78 12.33 -9.88
CA ALA A 58 -8.06 11.64 -10.10
C ALA A 58 -8.53 10.89 -8.84
N LEU A 59 -7.60 10.28 -8.09
CA LEU A 59 -7.88 9.56 -6.85
C LEU A 59 -8.22 10.47 -5.67
N LYS A 60 -7.57 11.63 -5.57
CA LYS A 60 -7.75 12.61 -4.47
C LYS A 60 -9.08 13.36 -4.51
N PRO A 61 -9.50 13.98 -3.39
CA PRO A 61 -10.68 14.83 -3.34
C PRO A 61 -10.71 15.92 -4.43
N ASN A 62 -11.91 16.26 -4.89
CA ASN A 62 -12.12 17.28 -5.91
C ASN A 62 -11.55 18.64 -5.45
N PRO A 63 -10.80 19.38 -6.29
CA PRO A 63 -10.13 20.61 -5.88
C PRO A 63 -11.09 21.76 -5.54
N LYS A 64 -12.37 21.68 -5.95
CA LYS A 64 -13.40 22.68 -5.65
C LYS A 64 -14.19 22.35 -4.38
N SER A 65 -14.65 21.11 -4.23
CA SER A 65 -15.50 20.69 -3.10
C SER A 65 -14.73 20.07 -1.95
N HIS A 66 -13.49 19.63 -2.19
CA HIS A 66 -12.68 18.82 -1.28
C HIS A 66 -13.37 17.51 -0.84
N ILE A 67 -14.25 16.98 -1.70
CA ILE A 67 -14.95 15.70 -1.51
C ILE A 67 -14.40 14.69 -2.50
N GLN A 68 -14.14 13.46 -2.06
CA GLN A 68 -13.77 12.37 -2.96
C GLN A 68 -14.98 11.93 -3.79
N GLU A 69 -14.77 11.81 -5.11
CA GLU A 69 -15.83 11.52 -6.07
C GLU A 69 -15.43 10.33 -6.93
N ASN A 70 -16.08 9.17 -6.72
CA ASN A 70 -15.72 7.92 -7.41
C ASN A 70 -15.80 8.01 -8.94
N TRP A 71 -16.67 8.87 -9.48
CA TRP A 71 -16.75 9.07 -10.93
C TRP A 71 -15.45 9.64 -11.51
N ARG A 72 -14.67 10.44 -10.77
CA ARG A 72 -13.37 10.99 -11.22
C ARG A 72 -12.31 9.90 -11.32
N VAL A 73 -12.34 8.96 -10.38
CA VAL A 73 -11.48 7.77 -10.38
C VAL A 73 -11.78 6.93 -11.62
N LEU A 74 -13.06 6.61 -11.83
CA LEU A 74 -13.50 5.77 -12.95
C LEU A 74 -13.32 6.47 -14.31
N ASP A 75 -13.50 7.79 -14.38
CA ASP A 75 -13.26 8.57 -15.59
C ASP A 75 -11.80 8.43 -16.05
N PHE A 76 -10.83 8.67 -15.15
CA PHE A 76 -9.41 8.52 -15.47
C PHE A 76 -9.07 7.08 -15.89
N PHE A 77 -9.50 6.08 -15.11
CA PHE A 77 -9.14 4.69 -15.37
C PHE A 77 -9.89 4.04 -16.52
N SER A 78 -11.05 4.57 -16.94
CA SER A 78 -11.73 4.12 -18.16
C SER A 78 -10.90 4.33 -19.43
N HIS A 79 -9.95 5.27 -19.39
CA HIS A 79 -9.01 5.55 -20.47
C HIS A 79 -7.64 4.85 -20.31
N HIS A 80 -7.42 4.13 -19.21
CA HIS A 80 -6.16 3.47 -18.86
C HIS A 80 -6.40 2.01 -18.48
N PRO A 81 -6.73 1.13 -19.46
CA PRO A 81 -7.10 -0.26 -19.19
C PRO A 81 -5.98 -1.10 -18.57
N GLU A 82 -4.72 -0.64 -18.61
CA GLU A 82 -3.61 -1.27 -17.87
C GLU A 82 -3.85 -1.30 -16.34
N SER A 83 -4.74 -0.46 -15.83
CA SER A 83 -5.09 -0.37 -14.40
C SER A 83 -5.94 -1.54 -13.90
N LEU A 84 -6.57 -2.31 -14.80
CA LEU A 84 -7.56 -3.33 -14.43
C LEU A 84 -6.99 -4.43 -13.52
N HIS A 85 -5.72 -4.80 -13.69
CA HIS A 85 -5.09 -5.78 -12.80
C HIS A 85 -4.94 -5.24 -11.37
N MET A 86 -4.59 -3.96 -11.22
CA MET A 86 -4.54 -3.31 -9.91
C MET A 86 -5.94 -3.15 -9.31
N PHE A 87 -6.96 -2.84 -10.12
CA PHE A 87 -8.35 -2.80 -9.67
C PHE A 87 -8.83 -4.13 -9.09
N ALA A 88 -8.41 -5.26 -9.67
CA ALA A 88 -8.73 -6.57 -9.11
C ALA A 88 -8.24 -6.71 -7.67
N PHE A 89 -7.05 -6.19 -7.32
CA PHE A 89 -6.57 -6.18 -5.93
C PHE A 89 -7.28 -5.15 -5.05
N VAL A 90 -7.48 -3.94 -5.57
CA VAL A 90 -8.06 -2.82 -4.79
C VAL A 90 -9.51 -3.10 -4.41
N PHE A 91 -10.30 -3.76 -5.27
CA PHE A 91 -11.70 -4.08 -5.01
C PHE A 91 -11.94 -5.47 -4.40
N ASP A 92 -10.89 -6.27 -4.23
CA ASP A 92 -10.91 -7.48 -3.41
C ASP A 92 -10.87 -7.11 -1.91
N ASP A 93 -11.06 -8.08 -1.02
CA ASP A 93 -10.98 -7.90 0.43
C ASP A 93 -9.59 -7.39 0.84
N VAL A 94 -8.52 -7.79 0.14
CA VAL A 94 -7.15 -7.29 0.41
C VAL A 94 -6.98 -5.77 0.17
N GLY A 95 -7.98 -5.10 -0.43
CA GLY A 95 -8.11 -3.65 -0.54
C GLY A 95 -8.31 -2.92 0.79
N ILE A 96 -8.72 -3.63 1.84
CA ILE A 96 -8.87 -3.11 3.20
C ILE A 96 -8.24 -4.10 4.19
N PRO A 97 -6.91 -4.06 4.38
CA PRO A 97 -6.27 -4.89 5.40
C PRO A 97 -6.83 -4.60 6.80
N ALA A 98 -6.92 -5.64 7.64
CA ALA A 98 -7.40 -5.51 9.03
C ALA A 98 -6.49 -4.64 9.91
N ASP A 99 -5.19 -4.69 9.63
CA ASP A 99 -4.15 -3.88 10.22
C ASP A 99 -2.88 -4.00 9.36
N TYR A 100 -1.79 -3.37 9.77
CA TYR A 100 -0.53 -3.43 9.00
C TYR A 100 0.21 -4.76 9.11
N ARG A 101 -0.02 -5.56 10.16
CA ARG A 101 0.71 -6.82 10.40
C ARG A 101 0.16 -7.95 9.54
N HIS A 102 -1.13 -7.91 9.21
CA HIS A 102 -1.82 -8.93 8.43
C HIS A 102 -1.95 -8.59 6.93
N MET A 103 -0.93 -7.97 6.35
CA MET A 103 -0.87 -7.72 4.90
C MET A 103 0.47 -8.16 4.31
N ASP A 104 0.42 -8.59 3.05
CA ASP A 104 1.59 -8.80 2.23
C ASP A 104 2.35 -7.48 2.00
N GLY A 105 3.61 -7.60 1.56
CA GLY A 105 4.38 -6.51 0.98
C GLY A 105 5.03 -6.94 -0.34
N SER A 106 5.29 -5.97 -1.21
CA SER A 106 5.94 -6.18 -2.49
C SER A 106 6.75 -4.96 -2.91
N GLY A 107 7.87 -5.20 -3.57
CA GLY A 107 8.66 -4.14 -4.21
C GLY A 107 7.98 -3.51 -5.44
N VAL A 108 6.88 -4.08 -5.94
CA VAL A 108 6.12 -3.66 -7.14
C VAL A 108 6.93 -3.73 -8.43
N ASN A 109 7.99 -2.92 -8.55
CA ASN A 109 8.86 -2.85 -9.71
C ASN A 109 9.81 -4.06 -9.81
N THR A 110 10.37 -4.24 -10.99
CA THR A 110 11.48 -5.19 -11.22
C THR A 110 12.79 -4.46 -10.94
N TYR A 111 13.66 -5.08 -10.14
CA TYR A 111 15.00 -4.57 -9.84
C TYR A 111 16.05 -5.48 -10.44
N THR A 112 17.32 -5.07 -10.34
CA THR A 112 18.47 -5.87 -10.73
C THR A 112 19.36 -6.15 -9.53
N PHE A 113 19.77 -7.42 -9.39
CA PHE A 113 20.89 -7.82 -8.55
C PHE A 113 22.10 -8.12 -9.44
N ILE A 114 23.27 -7.69 -8.97
CA ILE A 114 24.55 -7.92 -9.63
C ILE A 114 25.41 -8.71 -8.66
N ASN A 115 25.85 -9.91 -9.07
CA ASN A 115 26.69 -10.74 -8.21
C ASN A 115 28.18 -10.34 -8.32
N LYS A 116 29.05 -10.98 -7.54
CA LYS A 116 30.51 -10.71 -7.52
C LYS A 116 31.21 -10.88 -8.87
N ALA A 117 30.64 -11.66 -9.79
CA ALA A 117 31.18 -11.87 -11.14
C ALA A 117 30.59 -10.88 -12.18
N GLY A 118 29.79 -9.90 -11.75
CA GLY A 118 29.14 -8.92 -12.62
C GLY A 118 27.89 -9.44 -13.34
N LYS A 119 27.39 -10.63 -13.00
CA LYS A 119 26.19 -11.20 -13.63
C LYS A 119 24.92 -10.53 -13.08
N VAL A 120 24.06 -10.07 -13.99
CA VAL A 120 22.77 -9.43 -13.69
C VAL A 120 21.65 -10.46 -13.56
N HIS A 121 20.81 -10.29 -12.54
CA HIS A 121 19.57 -11.02 -12.33
C HIS A 121 18.42 -10.05 -12.09
N TYR A 122 17.30 -10.22 -12.82
CA TYR A 122 16.07 -9.50 -12.51
C TYR A 122 15.39 -10.13 -11.30
N VAL A 123 14.92 -9.29 -10.38
CA VAL A 123 14.31 -9.71 -9.12
C VAL A 123 13.02 -8.96 -8.81
N LYS A 124 12.14 -9.64 -8.07
CA LYS A 124 10.96 -9.09 -7.40
C LYS A 124 11.09 -9.36 -5.90
N PHE A 125 10.70 -8.39 -5.08
CA PHE A 125 10.69 -8.54 -3.63
C PHE A 125 9.28 -8.84 -3.14
N HIS A 126 9.16 -9.77 -2.21
CA HIS A 126 7.91 -10.19 -1.59
C HIS A 126 8.13 -10.33 -0.08
N TRP A 127 7.19 -9.80 0.70
CA TRP A 127 7.11 -9.90 2.16
C TRP A 127 5.83 -10.65 2.49
N LYS A 128 5.93 -11.73 3.28
CA LYS A 128 4.78 -12.61 3.56
C LYS A 128 4.55 -12.68 5.07
N PRO A 129 3.47 -12.06 5.59
CA PRO A 129 3.27 -11.98 7.02
C PRO A 129 3.14 -13.39 7.62
N THR A 130 3.97 -13.67 8.62
CA THR A 130 3.95 -14.95 9.34
C THR A 130 2.64 -15.16 10.11
N CYS A 131 1.97 -14.08 10.50
CA CYS A 131 0.65 -14.09 11.14
C CYS A 131 -0.53 -14.24 10.16
N GLY A 132 -0.25 -14.42 8.87
CA GLY A 132 -1.25 -14.55 7.81
C GLY A 132 -1.86 -13.23 7.37
N VAL A 133 -2.63 -13.28 6.27
CA VAL A 133 -3.32 -12.12 5.70
C VAL A 133 -4.74 -12.05 6.26
N LYS A 134 -5.20 -10.84 6.63
CA LYS A 134 -6.55 -10.57 7.12
C LYS A 134 -7.04 -9.23 6.60
N SER A 135 -8.32 -9.16 6.32
CA SER A 135 -8.99 -7.99 5.76
C SER A 135 -10.27 -7.67 6.54
N LEU A 136 -10.74 -6.43 6.40
CA LEU A 136 -12.07 -6.01 6.82
C LEU A 136 -13.01 -6.05 5.63
N LEU A 137 -14.22 -6.54 5.86
CA LEU A 137 -15.33 -6.29 4.95
C LEU A 137 -15.77 -4.82 5.07
N GLU A 138 -16.47 -4.32 4.06
CA GLU A 138 -16.82 -2.90 3.96
C GLU A 138 -17.64 -2.40 5.17
N ASP A 139 -18.61 -3.19 5.64
CA ASP A 139 -19.41 -2.85 6.83
C ASP A 139 -18.56 -2.84 8.12
N GLU A 140 -17.53 -3.67 8.20
CA GLU A 140 -16.60 -3.69 9.33
C GLU A 140 -15.67 -2.47 9.28
N ALA A 141 -15.17 -2.14 8.10
CA ALA A 141 -14.32 -0.98 7.84
C ALA A 141 -15.00 0.34 8.24
N ILE A 142 -16.31 0.46 7.99
CA ILE A 142 -17.12 1.62 8.42
C ILE A 142 -17.20 1.69 9.94
N LYS A 143 -17.50 0.57 10.62
CA LYS A 143 -17.62 0.51 12.09
C LYS A 143 -16.28 0.81 12.77
N VAL A 144 -15.22 0.12 12.35
CA VAL A 144 -13.88 0.26 12.91
C VAL A 144 -13.35 1.67 12.66
N GLY A 145 -13.40 2.16 11.41
CA GLY A 145 -12.91 3.49 11.06
C GLY A 145 -13.70 4.63 11.71
N GLY A 146 -15.01 4.46 11.89
CA GLY A 146 -15.87 5.41 12.59
C GLY A 146 -15.59 5.48 14.09
N ALA A 147 -15.20 4.36 14.72
CA ALA A 147 -14.82 4.32 16.13
C ALA A 147 -13.36 4.75 16.37
N ASN A 148 -12.44 4.36 15.49
CA ASN A 148 -11.03 4.64 15.57
C ASN A 148 -10.39 4.78 14.17
N HIS A 149 -10.17 6.03 13.76
CA HIS A 149 -9.54 6.35 12.48
C HIS A 149 -8.06 5.94 12.43
N SER A 150 -7.42 5.64 13.58
CA SER A 150 -6.02 5.22 13.70
C SER A 150 -5.85 3.76 14.17
N HIS A 151 -6.83 2.90 13.88
CA HIS A 151 -6.84 1.51 14.36
C HIS A 151 -5.61 0.68 13.95
N ALA A 152 -5.08 0.83 12.74
CA ALA A 152 -3.95 0.04 12.24
C ALA A 152 -2.63 0.56 12.83
N THR A 153 -2.51 1.87 13.03
CA THR A 153 -1.41 2.47 13.80
C THR A 153 -1.45 2.01 15.25
N GLN A 154 -2.62 2.02 15.89
CA GLN A 154 -2.78 1.57 17.28
C GLN A 154 -2.42 0.08 17.40
N ASP A 155 -2.95 -0.78 16.52
CA ASP A 155 -2.65 -2.21 16.51
C ASP A 155 -1.14 -2.49 16.47
N LEU A 156 -0.41 -1.84 15.56
CA LEU A 156 1.03 -2.03 15.43
C LEU A 156 1.79 -1.56 16.68
N TYR A 157 1.40 -0.41 17.22
CA TYR A 157 2.01 0.15 18.43
C TYR A 157 1.80 -0.76 19.64
N ASP A 158 0.54 -1.15 19.90
CA ASP A 158 0.16 -1.97 21.04
C ASP A 158 0.75 -3.38 20.93
N SER A 159 0.81 -3.94 19.73
CA SER A 159 1.42 -5.26 19.48
C SER A 159 2.91 -5.26 19.79
N ILE A 160 3.66 -4.26 19.33
CA ILE A 160 5.10 -4.13 19.61
C ILE A 160 5.32 -3.89 21.12
N ALA A 161 4.50 -3.05 21.75
CA ALA A 161 4.59 -2.79 23.19
C ALA A 161 4.32 -4.04 24.04
N ALA A 162 3.44 -4.93 23.57
CA ALA A 162 3.15 -6.21 24.20
C ALA A 162 4.18 -7.32 23.91
N GLY A 163 5.21 -7.05 23.11
CA GLY A 163 6.22 -8.05 22.70
C GLY A 163 5.78 -8.98 21.55
N ASN A 164 4.62 -8.70 20.93
CA ASN A 164 4.12 -9.42 19.76
C ASN A 164 4.69 -8.79 18.48
N TYR A 165 5.98 -9.00 18.24
CA TYR A 165 6.67 -8.41 17.10
C TYR A 165 6.20 -9.04 15.77
N PRO A 166 5.73 -8.24 14.80
CA PRO A 166 5.35 -8.78 13.50
C PRO A 166 6.58 -9.16 12.67
N GLU A 167 6.45 -10.26 11.93
CA GLU A 167 7.46 -10.82 11.04
C GLU A 167 6.87 -11.10 9.66
N TRP A 168 7.66 -10.87 8.61
CA TRP A 168 7.30 -11.04 7.20
C TRP A 168 8.37 -11.82 6.42
#